data_AF-A0A0Q4G1C4-F1
#
_entry.id   AF-A0A0Q4G1C4-F1
#
_cell.length_a   1.000
_cell.length_b   1.000
_cell.length_c   1.000
_cell.angle_alpha   90.00
_cell.angle_beta   90.00
_cell.angle_gamma   90.00
#
_symmetry.space_group_name_H-M   'P 1'
#
loop_
_entity.id
_entity.type
_entity.pdbx_description
1 polymer ?
#
loop_
_entity_poly.entity_id
_entity_poly.type
_entity_poly.pdbx_seq_one_letter_code
_entity_poly.pdbx_strand_id
1 'polypeptide(L)'
;MCTPGEPVALVSEPRNPVDPNAVMVISARDIQIGYLTAERAPWIGAMLRAGRAIDAVFQGPTSAGAAIRVAFDGDRPVLPLVSHPRPHPDADSGFWPDPTPPDD
;
A
#
# COMPACT_ATOMS: atom_id res chain seq x y z
N MET A 1 -15.31 -5.06 -4.22
CA MET A 1 -13.95 -4.49 -4.41
C MET A 1 -13.69 -3.51 -3.27
N CYS A 2 -12.48 -3.45 -2.69
CA CYS A 2 -12.16 -2.50 -1.61
C CYS A 2 -12.04 -1.08 -2.13
N THR A 3 -12.47 -0.11 -1.32
CA THR A 3 -12.34 1.33 -1.62
C THR A 3 -11.15 1.90 -0.85
N PRO A 4 -10.29 2.75 -1.46
CA PRO A 4 -9.23 3.44 -0.73
C PRO A 4 -9.74 4.12 0.54
N GLY A 5 -9.06 3.86 1.66
CA GLY A 5 -9.39 4.38 2.98
C GLY A 5 -10.27 3.45 3.80
N GLU A 6 -10.84 2.39 3.20
CA GLU A 6 -11.57 1.38 3.97
C GLU A 6 -10.63 0.65 4.93
N PRO A 7 -11.09 0.36 6.17
CA PRO A 7 -10.30 -0.39 7.12
C PRO A 7 -10.07 -1.83 6.61
N VAL A 8 -8.92 -2.38 6.99
CA VAL A 8 -8.58 -3.79 6.78
C VAL A 8 -8.10 -4.40 8.09
N ALA A 9 -8.48 -5.64 8.36
CA ALA A 9 -8.01 -6.40 9.51
C ALA A 9 -6.78 -7.23 9.14
N LEU A 10 -5.86 -7.37 10.08
CA LEU A 10 -4.66 -8.19 9.96
C LEU A 10 -4.75 -9.36 10.93
N VAL A 11 -4.64 -10.58 10.43
CA VAL A 11 -4.80 -11.82 11.22
C VAL A 11 -3.56 -12.68 11.08
N SER A 12 -2.84 -12.91 12.18
CA SER A 12 -1.69 -13.81 12.19
C SER A 12 -2.14 -15.27 12.14
N GLU A 13 -1.51 -16.06 11.26
CA GLU A 13 -1.79 -17.49 11.09
C GLU A 13 -0.57 -18.36 11.46
N PRO A 14 -0.25 -18.51 12.77
CA PRO A 14 0.93 -19.27 13.21
C PRO A 14 0.89 -20.77 12.87
N ARG A 15 -0.27 -21.28 12.42
CA ARG A 15 -0.49 -22.67 12.02
C ARG A 15 -0.64 -22.84 10.50
N ASN A 16 -0.36 -21.79 9.73
CA ASN A 16 -0.42 -21.87 8.28
C ASN A 16 0.64 -22.91 7.78
N PRO A 17 0.24 -23.84 6.90
CA PRO A 17 1.11 -24.96 6.51
C PRO A 17 2.27 -24.55 5.58
N VAL A 18 2.20 -23.37 4.96
CA VAL A 18 3.20 -22.87 4.01
C VAL A 18 4.17 -21.91 4.68
N ASP A 19 3.64 -20.93 5.44
CA ASP A 19 4.45 -19.95 6.17
C ASP A 19 3.87 -19.68 7.56
N PRO A 20 4.52 -20.11 8.66
CA PRO A 20 4.04 -19.84 10.02
C PRO A 20 4.06 -18.35 10.40
N ASN A 21 4.68 -17.49 9.59
CA ASN A 21 4.63 -16.05 9.77
C ASN A 21 3.51 -15.37 8.98
N ALA A 22 2.69 -16.13 8.24
CA ALA A 22 1.64 -15.58 7.40
C ALA A 22 0.71 -14.64 8.19
N VAL A 23 0.45 -13.47 7.60
CA VAL A 23 -0.52 -12.50 8.11
C VAL A 23 -1.55 -12.26 7.01
N MET A 24 -2.75 -12.77 7.23
CA MET A 24 -3.89 -12.60 6.33
C MET A 24 -4.43 -11.17 6.42
N VAL A 25 -4.83 -10.61 5.28
CA VAL A 25 -5.49 -9.30 5.18
C VAL A 25 -6.96 -9.51 4.83
N ILE A 26 -7.85 -9.01 5.69
CA ILE A 26 -9.30 -9.11 5.54
C ILE A 26 -9.87 -7.71 5.33
N SER A 27 -10.74 -7.55 4.33
CA SER A 27 -11.43 -6.28 4.07
C SER A 27 -12.51 -5.97 5.10
N ALA A 28 -13.00 -4.71 5.12
CA ALA A 28 -14.14 -4.29 5.94
C ALA A 28 -15.46 -5.06 5.72
N ARG A 29 -15.50 -5.96 4.74
CA ARG A 29 -16.66 -6.79 4.38
C ARG A 29 -16.41 -8.28 4.68
N ASP A 30 -15.45 -8.58 5.53
CA ASP A 30 -15.04 -9.94 5.94
C ASP A 30 -14.54 -10.85 4.80
N ILE A 31 -14.11 -10.24 3.70
CA ILE A 31 -13.52 -10.97 2.56
C ILE A 31 -12.00 -10.93 2.70
N GLN A 32 -11.34 -12.09 2.66
CA GLN A 32 -9.89 -12.19 2.54
C GLN A 32 -9.43 -11.61 1.18
N ILE A 33 -8.53 -10.64 1.24
CA ILE A 33 -7.99 -9.97 0.03
C ILE A 33 -6.54 -10.32 -0.27
N GLY A 34 -5.89 -11.07 0.63
CA GLY A 34 -4.54 -11.59 0.43
C GLY A 34 -3.79 -11.81 1.73
N TYR A 35 -2.47 -11.79 1.63
CA TYR A 35 -1.53 -11.86 2.74
C TYR A 35 -0.55 -10.69 2.66
N LEU A 36 0.04 -10.30 3.78
CA LEU A 36 1.21 -9.44 3.76
C LEU A 36 2.37 -10.14 3.03
N THR A 37 3.26 -9.34 2.46
CA THR A 37 4.48 -9.89 1.86
C THR A 37 5.30 -10.64 2.92
N ALA A 38 5.96 -11.72 2.51
CA ALA A 38 6.78 -12.54 3.40
C ALA A 38 7.89 -11.74 4.13
N GLU A 39 8.36 -10.64 3.53
CA GLU A 39 9.31 -9.71 4.16
C GLU A 39 8.71 -9.00 5.38
N ARG A 40 7.43 -8.63 5.34
CA ARG A 40 6.77 -7.83 6.40
C ARG A 40 6.03 -8.69 7.41
N ALA A 41 5.55 -9.86 7.00
CA ALA A 41 4.69 -10.72 7.79
C ALA A 41 5.30 -11.13 9.16
N PRO A 42 6.59 -11.51 9.28
CA PRO A 42 7.18 -11.86 10.57
C PRO A 42 7.13 -10.72 11.59
N TRP A 43 7.48 -9.51 11.17
CA TRP A 43 7.53 -8.34 12.04
C TRP A 43 6.13 -7.87 12.47
N ILE A 44 5.21 -7.73 11.51
CA ILE A 44 3.82 -7.34 11.80
C ILE A 44 3.12 -8.43 12.63
N GLY A 45 3.30 -9.70 12.28
CA GLY A 45 2.74 -10.83 13.00
C GLY A 45 3.23 -10.92 14.45
N ALA A 46 4.52 -10.64 14.70
CA ALA A 46 5.05 -10.59 16.06
C ALA A 46 4.38 -9.48 16.90
N MET A 47 4.16 -8.30 16.32
CA MET A 47 3.49 -7.19 17.01
C MET A 47 2.02 -7.47 17.30
N LEU A 48 1.30 -8.10 16.36
CA LEU A 48 -0.08 -8.56 16.58
C LEU A 48 -0.15 -9.55 17.75
N ARG A 49 0.76 -10.53 17.80
CA ARG A 49 0.81 -11.53 18.90
C ARG A 49 1.20 -10.91 20.24
N ALA A 50 2.00 -9.84 20.24
CA ALA A 50 2.33 -9.08 21.43
C ALA A 50 1.17 -8.19 21.92
N GLY A 51 0.04 -8.14 21.21
CA GLY A 51 -1.12 -7.32 21.58
C GLY A 51 -0.90 -5.82 21.34
N ARG A 52 0.07 -5.45 20.49
CA ARG A 52 0.28 -4.04 20.11
C ARG A 52 -0.94 -3.56 19.32
N ALA A 53 -1.38 -2.32 19.56
CA ALA A 53 -2.43 -1.71 18.77
C ALA A 53 -1.92 -1.46 17.33
N ILE A 54 -2.63 -2.00 16.35
CA ILE A 54 -2.31 -1.86 14.92
C ILE A 54 -3.60 -1.55 14.18
N ASP A 55 -3.62 -0.41 13.50
CA ASP A 55 -4.70 -0.01 12.61
C ASP A 55 -4.21 -0.02 11.16
N ALA A 56 -5.05 -0.49 10.23
CA ALA A 56 -4.70 -0.57 8.82
C ALA A 56 -5.85 -0.14 7.91
N VAL A 57 -5.49 0.50 6.79
CA VAL A 57 -6.44 0.92 5.74
C VAL A 57 -5.95 0.50 4.37
N PHE A 58 -6.88 0.17 3.48
CA PHE A 58 -6.61 -0.11 2.08
C PHE A 58 -6.18 1.18 1.36
N GLN A 59 -5.02 1.18 0.71
CA GLN A 59 -4.56 2.32 -0.08
C GLN A 59 -5.04 2.22 -1.52
N GLY A 60 -4.93 1.04 -2.14
CA GLY A 60 -5.31 0.84 -3.53
C GLY A 60 -4.66 -0.40 -4.16
N PRO A 61 -5.10 -0.78 -5.36
CA PRO A 61 -4.44 -1.80 -6.15
C PRO A 61 -3.06 -1.33 -6.62
N THR A 62 -2.14 -2.28 -6.79
CA THR A 62 -0.81 -2.09 -7.39
C THR A 62 -0.64 -3.12 -8.52
N SER A 63 0.44 -3.00 -9.31
CA SER A 63 0.76 -4.00 -10.34
C SER A 63 1.03 -5.41 -9.77
N ALA A 64 1.43 -5.50 -8.50
CA ALA A 64 1.76 -6.75 -7.84
C ALA A 64 0.68 -7.24 -6.86
N GLY A 65 -0.43 -6.52 -6.70
CA GLY A 65 -1.49 -6.85 -5.75
C GLY A 65 -2.16 -5.61 -5.17
N ALA A 66 -2.03 -5.41 -3.86
CA ALA A 66 -2.63 -4.29 -3.14
C ALA A 66 -1.64 -3.64 -2.18
N ALA A 67 -1.76 -2.33 -2.00
CA ALA A 67 -1.08 -1.58 -0.96
C ALA A 67 -2.04 -1.28 0.18
N ILE A 68 -1.56 -1.42 1.41
CA ILE A 68 -2.24 -0.99 2.63
C ILE A 68 -1.31 -0.07 3.41
N ARG A 69 -1.89 0.78 4.27
CA ARG A 69 -1.13 1.58 5.24
C ARG A 69 -1.42 1.06 6.62
N VAL A 70 -0.38 1.03 7.45
CA VAL A 70 -0.44 0.54 8.82
C VAL A 70 0.05 1.64 9.76
N ALA A 71 -0.65 1.86 10.85
CA ALA A 71 -0.25 2.71 11.96
C ALA A 71 -0.24 1.89 13.26
N PHE A 72 0.47 2.38 14.28
CA PHE A 72 0.73 1.66 15.51
C PHE A 72 0.33 2.50 16.71
N ASP A 73 0.14 1.83 17.86
CA ASP A 73 0.00 2.47 19.18
C ASP A 73 -1.14 3.50 19.28
N GLY A 74 -2.24 3.27 18.54
CA GLY A 74 -3.43 4.12 18.56
C GLY A 74 -3.42 5.26 17.52
N ASP A 75 -2.34 5.40 16.75
CA ASP A 75 -2.33 6.28 15.58
C ASP A 75 -3.25 5.75 14.47
N ARG A 76 -3.82 6.66 13.68
CA ARG A 76 -4.68 6.31 12.54
C ARG A 76 -3.92 6.45 11.22
N PRO A 77 -3.91 5.41 10.36
CA PRO A 77 -3.25 5.52 9.07
C PRO A 77 -4.07 6.44 8.15
N VAL A 78 -3.45 7.52 7.68
CA VAL A 78 -4.05 8.45 6.72
C VAL A 78 -3.57 8.16 5.31
N LEU A 79 -4.46 8.29 4.33
CA LEU A 79 -4.07 8.25 2.93
C LEU A 79 -3.36 9.54 2.55
N PRO A 80 -2.27 9.47 1.76
CA PRO A 80 -1.73 10.67 1.15
C PRO A 80 -2.79 11.29 0.22
N LEU A 81 -2.81 12.61 0.14
CA LEU A 81 -3.53 13.30 -0.93
C LEU A 81 -3.03 12.75 -2.26
N VAL A 82 -3.96 12.37 -3.13
CA VAL A 82 -3.62 11.85 -4.46
C VAL A 82 -2.92 12.98 -5.23
N SER A 83 -1.59 12.98 -5.24
CA SER A 83 -0.85 13.81 -6.18
C SER A 83 -1.14 13.25 -7.56
N HIS A 84 -2.05 13.90 -8.29
CA HIS A 84 -2.16 13.67 -9.71
C HIS A 84 -0.74 13.74 -10.29
N PRO A 85 -0.28 12.74 -11.08
CA PRO A 85 0.94 12.89 -11.85
C PRO A 85 0.84 14.24 -12.54
N ARG A 86 1.84 15.12 -12.35
CA ARG A 86 1.91 16.33 -13.15
C ARG A 86 1.82 15.86 -14.60
N PRO A 87 0.87 16.36 -15.41
CA PRO A 87 0.83 16.00 -16.81
C PRO A 87 2.23 16.24 -17.36
N HIS A 88 2.81 15.19 -17.94
CA HIS A 88 4.04 15.34 -18.70
C HIS A 88 3.73 16.41 -19.75
N PRO A 89 4.54 17.48 -19.92
CA PRO A 89 4.28 18.44 -20.97
C PRO A 89 4.19 17.65 -22.28
N ASP A 90 3.01 17.66 -22.89
CA ASP A 90 2.72 16.93 -24.10
C ASP A 90 3.75 17.30 -25.16
N ALA A 91 4.20 16.31 -25.93
CA ALA A 91 4.92 16.54 -27.18
C ALA A 91 4.09 17.39 -28.18
N ASP A 92 2.78 17.52 -27.93
CA ASP A 92 1.84 18.38 -28.66
C ASP A 92 1.65 19.77 -28.02
N SER A 93 2.45 20.16 -27.02
CA SER A 93 2.40 21.51 -26.43
C SER A 93 2.77 22.64 -27.41
N GLY A 94 3.15 22.30 -28.65
CA GLY A 94 3.59 23.25 -29.67
C GLY A 94 4.90 23.95 -29.32
N PHE A 95 5.56 23.56 -28.23
CA PHE A 95 6.83 24.09 -27.80
C PHE A 95 7.96 23.43 -28.61
N TRP A 96 8.35 24.09 -29.68
CA TRP A 96 9.58 23.79 -30.41
C TRP A 96 10.67 24.75 -29.92
N PRO A 97 11.70 24.26 -29.18
CA PRO A 97 12.81 25.13 -28.81
C PRO A 97 13.49 25.62 -30.09
N ASP A 98 13.82 26.92 -30.13
CA ASP A 98 14.53 27.51 -31.24
C ASP A 98 15.88 26.78 -31.45
N PRO A 99 16.34 26.60 -32.70
CA PRO A 99 17.66 26.03 -32.96
C PRO A 99 18.72 26.90 -32.27
N THR A 100 19.51 26.32 -31.38
CA THR A 100 20.70 26.97 -30.86
C THR A 100 21.68 27.20 -32.02
N PRO A 101 22.12 28.44 -32.27
CA PRO A 101 23.21 28.70 -33.21
C PRO A 101 24.43 27.86 -32.82
N PRO A 102 25.22 27.35 -33.77
CA PRO A 102 26.52 26.78 -33.43
C PRO A 102 27.36 27.86 -32.77
N ASP A 103 27.97 27.53 -31.63
CA ASP A 103 28.98 28.38 -31.00
C ASP A 103 30.19 28.44 -31.95
N ASP A 104 30.52 29.64 -32.44
CA ASP A 104 31.76 29.94 -33.19
C ASP A 104 33.00 29.82 -32.28
#